data_AF-A0A944C429-F1
#
_entry.id   AF-A0A944C429-F1
#
_cell.length_a   1.000
_cell.length_b   1.000
_cell.length_c   1.000
_cell.angle_alpha   90.00
_cell.angle_beta   90.00
_cell.angle_gamma   90.00
#
_symmetry.space_group_name_H-M   'P 1'
#
loop_
_entity.id
_entity.type
_entity.pdbx_description
1 polymer ?
#
loop_
_entity_poly.entity_id
_entity_poly.type
_entity_poly.pdbx_seq_one_letter_code
_entity_poly.pdbx_strand_id
1 'polypeptide(L)'
;MAKGREYISVYPDNYPQWYWTDGLHDACIVDVIEYELPFDYKKYKGDKSEYDRNILTLKISTKAVLYDKTVKEIRFFNYKTLSADIPLKCFGKVWWMSDRLTECGDYYMLEIVLSAPDFEPEEFTFKIQFKRAEVNRK
;
A
#
# COMPACT_ATOMS: atom_id res chain seq x y z
N MET A 1 8.65 -25.15 -19.31
CA MET A 1 9.11 -24.60 -18.03
C MET A 1 9.08 -23.09 -18.17
N ALA A 2 8.10 -22.41 -17.56
CA ALA A 2 8.09 -20.95 -17.55
C ALA A 2 9.32 -20.48 -16.74
N LYS A 3 10.12 -19.55 -17.29
CA LYS A 3 11.15 -18.87 -16.51
C LYS A 3 10.46 -18.25 -15.29
N GLY A 4 10.90 -18.58 -14.08
CA GLY A 4 10.45 -17.87 -12.89
C GLY A 4 10.69 -16.37 -13.09
N ARG A 5 9.65 -15.56 -12.95
CA ARG A 5 9.81 -14.11 -12.91
C ARG A 5 10.50 -13.75 -11.60
N GLU A 6 11.57 -12.97 -11.69
CA GLU A 6 12.20 -12.39 -10.51
C GLU A 6 11.43 -11.12 -10.13
N TYR A 7 10.91 -11.09 -8.91
CA TYR A 7 10.28 -9.92 -8.32
C TYR A 7 11.31 -9.19 -7.46
N ILE A 8 11.64 -7.97 -7.85
CA ILE A 8 12.65 -7.16 -7.17
C ILE A 8 11.96 -5.93 -6.59
N SER A 9 11.96 -5.83 -5.27
CA SER A 9 11.56 -4.61 -4.58
C SER A 9 12.70 -3.57 -4.65
N VAL A 10 12.33 -2.30 -4.78
CA VAL A 10 13.29 -1.20 -4.88
C VAL A 10 13.03 -0.23 -3.73
N TYR A 11 14.05 -0.06 -2.90
CA TYR A 11 14.00 0.75 -1.69
C TYR A 11 14.85 2.01 -1.85
N PRO A 12 14.39 3.19 -1.40
CA PRO A 12 15.20 4.41 -1.43
C PRO A 12 16.34 4.31 -0.40
N ASP A 13 17.49 4.93 -0.71
CA ASP A 13 18.68 4.92 0.16
C ASP A 13 18.41 5.51 1.56
N ASN A 14 17.46 6.46 1.65
CA ASN A 14 16.96 7.04 2.89
C ASN A 14 15.46 6.75 3.02
N TYR A 15 15.12 5.54 3.46
CA TYR A 15 13.73 5.17 3.64
C TYR A 15 13.13 5.69 4.96
N PRO A 16 11.84 6.04 4.99
CA PRO A 16 11.15 6.40 6.23
C PRO A 16 11.13 5.22 7.22
N GLN A 17 11.26 5.48 8.53
CA GLN A 17 11.28 4.43 9.56
C GLN A 17 10.05 3.52 9.58
N TRP A 18 8.92 4.00 9.07
CA TRP A 18 7.69 3.20 8.99
C TRP A 18 7.72 2.17 7.86
N TYR A 19 8.61 2.31 6.87
CA TYR A 19 8.63 1.46 5.68
C TYR A 19 9.20 0.06 5.95
N TRP A 20 8.63 -0.96 5.31
CA TRP A 20 8.93 -2.38 5.53
C TRP A 20 10.06 -2.87 4.61
N THR A 21 11.28 -2.41 4.86
CA THR A 21 12.43 -2.75 3.99
C THR A 21 12.81 -4.23 3.95
N ASP A 22 12.41 -5.01 4.96
CA ASP A 22 12.58 -6.46 4.96
C ASP A 22 11.65 -7.16 3.95
N GLY A 23 10.66 -6.44 3.42
CA GLY A 23 9.79 -6.87 2.33
C GLY A 23 8.51 -7.57 2.80
N LEU A 24 7.44 -7.33 2.03
CA LEU A 24 6.14 -7.99 2.17
C LEU A 24 5.88 -9.03 1.07
N HIS A 25 6.93 -9.58 0.47
CA HIS A 25 6.80 -10.67 -0.50
C HIS A 25 5.97 -11.82 0.11
N ASP A 26 5.01 -12.33 -0.65
CA ASP A 26 4.03 -13.34 -0.25
C ASP A 26 3.03 -12.89 0.82
N ALA A 27 2.95 -11.59 1.14
CA ALA A 27 1.91 -11.08 2.01
C ALA A 27 0.56 -11.09 1.28
N CYS A 28 -0.50 -11.49 1.98
CA CYS A 28 -1.85 -11.44 1.41
C CYS A 28 -2.55 -10.17 1.89
N ILE A 29 -3.03 -9.34 0.97
CA ILE A 29 -3.98 -8.28 1.29
C ILE A 29 -5.34 -8.96 1.53
N VAL A 30 -5.89 -8.79 2.73
CA VAL A 30 -7.14 -9.46 3.14
C VAL A 30 -8.32 -8.50 3.21
N ASP A 31 -8.06 -7.20 3.31
CA ASP A 31 -9.09 -6.18 3.40
C ASP A 31 -8.54 -4.83 2.91
N VAL A 32 -9.40 -4.04 2.29
CA VAL A 32 -9.13 -2.67 1.85
C VAL A 32 -10.27 -1.81 2.37
N ILE A 33 -9.93 -0.86 3.24
CA ILE A 33 -10.90 0.06 3.85
C ILE A 33 -10.55 1.47 3.42
N GLU A 34 -11.52 2.14 2.82
CA GLU A 34 -11.45 3.55 2.47
C GLU A 34 -12.29 4.36 3.43
N TYR A 35 -11.73 5.47 3.91
CA TYR A 35 -12.41 6.35 4.85
C TYR A 35 -12.12 7.81 4.54
N GLU A 36 -13.17 8.60 4.40
CA GLU A 36 -13.08 10.06 4.35
C GLU A 36 -13.20 10.62 5.77
N LEU A 37 -12.22 11.42 6.17
CA LEU A 37 -12.23 12.10 7.46
C LEU A 37 -13.20 13.28 7.41
N PRO A 38 -14.05 13.45 8.45
CA PRO A 38 -14.97 14.57 8.48
C PRO A 38 -14.21 15.90 8.47
N PHE A 39 -14.60 16.79 7.58
CA PHE A 39 -13.96 18.09 7.43
C PHE A 39 -14.33 19.01 8.61
N ASP A 40 -13.36 19.36 9.44
CA ASP A 40 -13.55 20.28 10.55
C ASP A 40 -13.39 21.74 10.09
N TYR A 41 -14.52 22.35 9.72
CA TYR A 41 -14.59 23.76 9.31
C TYR A 41 -14.04 24.73 10.38
N LYS A 42 -13.99 24.36 11.67
CA LYS A 42 -13.44 25.23 12.72
C LYS A 42 -11.92 25.31 12.69
N LYS A 43 -11.25 24.34 12.06
CA LYS A 43 -9.78 24.27 11.93
C LYS A 43 -9.27 24.71 10.56
N TYR A 44 -10.18 25.06 9.65
CA TYR A 44 -9.86 25.50 8.31
C TYR A 44 -9.24 26.91 8.31
N LYS A 45 -7.97 27.02 7.89
CA LYS A 45 -7.21 28.28 7.83
C LYS A 45 -6.99 28.80 6.40
N GLY A 46 -7.94 28.61 5.50
CA GLY A 46 -7.95 29.25 4.17
C GLY A 46 -6.89 28.76 3.16
N ASP A 47 -5.77 28.22 3.62
CA ASP A 47 -4.73 27.58 2.81
C ASP A 47 -4.77 26.06 2.98
N LYS A 48 -4.45 25.36 1.89
CA LYS A 48 -4.35 23.90 1.73
C LYS A 48 -4.19 23.17 3.07
N SER A 49 -5.30 22.63 3.57
CA SER A 49 -5.38 21.83 4.79
C SER A 49 -4.14 20.94 4.99
N GLU A 50 -3.34 21.24 6.01
CA GLU A 50 -2.29 20.35 6.56
C GLU A 50 -2.87 19.09 7.19
N TYR A 51 -4.20 19.00 7.31
CA TYR A 51 -4.88 17.89 7.96
C TYR A 51 -5.09 16.69 7.03
N ASP A 52 -5.21 15.52 7.64
CA ASP A 52 -5.61 14.29 6.96
C ASP A 52 -7.07 14.37 6.51
N ARG A 53 -7.31 14.11 5.21
CA ARG A 53 -8.63 14.22 4.57
C ARG A 53 -9.26 12.86 4.26
N ASN A 54 -8.42 11.89 3.94
CA ASN A 54 -8.84 10.52 3.65
C ASN A 54 -7.75 9.54 4.09
N ILE A 55 -8.15 8.28 4.25
CA ILE A 55 -7.29 7.19 4.67
C ILE A 55 -7.63 5.96 3.83
N LEU A 56 -6.61 5.35 3.23
CA LEU A 56 -6.69 3.99 2.69
C LEU A 56 -5.99 3.06 3.68
N THR A 57 -6.69 2.02 4.12
CA THR A 57 -6.14 1.00 5.01
C THR A 57 -6.06 -0.33 4.29
N LEU A 58 -4.86 -0.89 4.19
CA LEU A 58 -4.63 -2.26 3.74
C LEU A 58 -4.43 -3.15 4.98
N LYS A 59 -5.27 -4.16 5.15
CA LYS A 59 -5.03 -5.21 6.13
C LYS A 59 -4.25 -6.35 5.48
N ILE A 60 -3.20 -6.76 6.15
CA ILE A 60 -2.21 -7.69 5.63
C ILE A 60 -2.20 -8.95 6.49
N SER A 61 -2.24 -10.11 5.83
CA SER A 61 -1.98 -11.41 6.44
C SER A 61 -0.56 -11.85 6.08
N THR A 62 0.32 -11.86 7.08
CA THR A 62 1.72 -12.27 6.95
C THR A 62 1.97 -13.78 7.15
N LYS A 63 0.92 -14.61 7.15
CA LYS A 63 1.02 -16.06 7.38
C LYS A 63 2.00 -16.77 6.42
N ALA A 64 2.10 -16.27 5.19
CA ALA A 64 2.96 -16.83 4.15
C ALA A 64 4.24 -16.00 3.91
N VAL A 65 4.40 -14.85 4.57
CA VAL A 65 5.55 -13.95 4.35
C VAL A 65 6.81 -14.61 4.89
N LEU A 66 7.88 -14.59 4.09
CA LEU A 66 9.17 -15.15 4.47
C LEU A 66 9.97 -14.24 5.42
N TYR A 67 9.84 -12.93 5.25
CA TYR A 67 10.67 -11.91 5.91
C TYR A 67 9.91 -11.15 7.00
N ASP A 68 9.22 -10.05 6.67
CA ASP A 68 8.52 -9.23 7.67
C ASP A 68 7.16 -9.81 8.05
N LYS A 69 7.15 -10.61 9.13
CA LYS A 69 5.91 -11.19 9.67
C LYS A 69 5.15 -10.26 10.59
N THR A 70 5.68 -9.07 10.88
CA THR A 70 5.15 -8.19 11.93
C THR A 70 4.04 -7.27 11.45
N VAL A 71 4.09 -6.85 10.18
CA VAL A 71 3.12 -5.92 9.58
C VAL A 71 1.73 -6.54 9.52
N LYS A 72 0.73 -5.85 10.06
CA LYS A 72 -0.68 -6.29 10.01
C LYS A 72 -1.56 -5.32 9.27
N GLU A 73 -1.21 -4.05 9.29
CA GLU A 73 -2.02 -2.99 8.75
C GLU A 73 -1.12 -1.86 8.27
N ILE A 74 -1.43 -1.31 7.09
CA ILE A 74 -0.78 -0.14 6.54
C ILE A 74 -1.86 0.88 6.24
N ARG A 75 -1.71 2.08 6.80
CA ARG A 75 -2.62 3.21 6.58
C ARG A 75 -1.91 4.27 5.75
N PHE A 76 -2.52 4.69 4.66
CA PHE A 76 -2.05 5.76 3.80
C PHE A 76 -2.96 6.97 3.93
N PHE A 77 -2.40 8.08 4.39
CA PHE A 77 -3.13 9.31 4.65
C PHE A 77 -3.02 10.29 3.49
N ASN A 78 -4.10 11.02 3.23
CA ASN A 78 -4.19 11.95 2.11
C ASN A 78 -3.85 11.24 0.78
N TYR A 79 -4.40 10.04 0.62
CA TYR A 79 -4.09 9.17 -0.51
C TYR A 79 -4.85 9.55 -1.78
N LYS A 80 -4.28 9.13 -2.91
CA LYS A 80 -4.90 9.12 -4.23
C LYS A 80 -4.45 7.85 -4.95
N THR A 81 -5.39 6.99 -5.33
CA THR A 81 -5.13 5.86 -6.21
C THR A 81 -4.86 6.36 -7.63
N LEU A 82 -3.82 5.84 -8.27
CA LEU A 82 -3.39 6.20 -9.62
C LEU A 82 -3.59 5.05 -10.62
N SER A 83 -3.98 3.88 -10.13
CA SER A 83 -4.34 2.69 -10.89
C SER A 83 -5.80 2.31 -10.60
N ALA A 84 -6.28 1.24 -11.25
CA ALA A 84 -7.51 0.58 -10.84
C ALA A 84 -7.42 0.08 -9.39
N ASP A 85 -8.59 -0.05 -8.75
CA ASP A 85 -8.71 -0.54 -7.37
C ASP A 85 -8.32 -2.01 -7.23
N ILE A 86 -7.99 -2.41 -6.01
CA ILE A 86 -7.65 -3.80 -5.70
C ILE A 86 -8.95 -4.64 -5.68
N PRO A 87 -9.08 -5.69 -6.51
CA PRO A 87 -10.33 -6.42 -6.69
C PRO A 87 -10.61 -7.45 -5.58
N LEU A 88 -10.50 -7.05 -4.30
CA LEU A 88 -10.69 -7.96 -3.17
C LEU A 88 -12.08 -8.60 -3.12
N LYS A 89 -13.13 -7.86 -3.51
CA LYS A 89 -14.52 -8.34 -3.47
C LYS A 89 -14.81 -9.50 -4.40
N CYS A 90 -13.97 -9.69 -5.42
CA CYS A 90 -14.22 -10.67 -6.48
C CYS A 90 -13.41 -11.97 -6.31
N PHE A 91 -12.26 -11.92 -5.63
CA PHE A 91 -11.26 -13.01 -5.71
C PHE A 91 -10.65 -13.45 -4.36
N GLY A 92 -10.96 -12.77 -3.26
CA GLY A 92 -10.69 -13.21 -1.89
C GLY A 92 -9.22 -13.26 -1.44
N LYS A 93 -8.23 -13.36 -2.33
CA LYS A 93 -6.80 -13.33 -2.00
C LYS A 93 -6.02 -12.57 -3.06
N VAL A 94 -5.32 -11.52 -2.63
CA VAL A 94 -4.42 -10.74 -3.48
C VAL A 94 -3.05 -10.75 -2.81
N TRP A 95 -2.05 -11.26 -3.51
CA TRP A 95 -0.70 -11.48 -3.02
C TRP A 95 0.22 -10.34 -3.41
N TRP A 96 1.09 -9.96 -2.49
CA TRP A 96 2.08 -8.91 -2.65
C TRP A 96 3.37 -9.52 -3.20
N MET A 97 3.72 -9.17 -4.44
CA MET A 97 4.86 -9.75 -5.14
C MET A 97 6.09 -8.88 -5.01
N SER A 98 5.96 -7.57 -5.14
CA SER A 98 7.06 -6.63 -4.93
C SER A 98 6.50 -5.23 -4.76
N ASP A 99 7.32 -4.34 -4.23
CA ASP A 99 6.96 -2.94 -4.18
C ASP A 99 8.15 -2.01 -4.39
N ARG A 100 7.81 -0.79 -4.80
CA ARG A 100 8.76 0.30 -4.98
C ARG A 100 8.19 1.56 -4.36
N LEU A 101 8.94 2.14 -3.42
CA LEU A 101 8.64 3.44 -2.84
C LEU A 101 9.50 4.52 -3.51
N THR A 102 8.86 5.62 -3.92
CA THR A 102 9.53 6.81 -4.45
C THR A 102 9.10 8.03 -3.65
N GLU A 103 10.06 8.80 -3.15
CA GLU A 103 9.80 10.09 -2.52
C GLU A 103 9.69 11.19 -3.59
N CYS A 104 8.69 12.06 -3.46
CA CYS A 104 8.33 13.07 -4.45
C CYS A 104 8.14 14.46 -3.81
N GLY A 105 9.12 14.88 -2.98
CA GLY A 105 9.07 16.15 -2.25
C GLY A 105 8.02 16.12 -1.13
N ASP A 106 6.78 16.48 -1.44
CA ASP A 106 5.69 16.64 -0.47
C ASP A 106 4.83 15.37 -0.29
N TYR A 107 5.15 14.31 -1.01
CA TYR A 107 4.39 13.06 -1.01
C TYR A 107 5.28 11.87 -1.36
N TYR A 108 4.72 10.68 -1.17
CA TYR A 108 5.29 9.40 -1.58
C TYR A 108 4.43 8.76 -2.65
N MET A 109 5.09 8.05 -3.56
CA MET A 109 4.45 7.15 -4.51
C MET A 109 4.87 5.72 -4.17
N LEU A 110 3.90 4.84 -4.00
CA LEU A 110 4.13 3.40 -3.82
C LEU A 110 3.50 2.66 -5.00
N GLU A 111 4.34 1.88 -5.68
CA GLU A 111 3.95 0.96 -6.74
C GLU A 111 4.06 -0.45 -6.20
N ILE A 112 2.95 -1.19 -6.18
CA ILE A 112 2.87 -2.55 -5.67
C ILE A 112 2.50 -3.47 -6.81
N VAL A 113 3.34 -4.48 -7.07
CA VAL A 113 2.99 -5.58 -7.97
C VAL A 113 2.21 -6.60 -7.16
N LEU A 114 0.97 -6.84 -7.60
CA LEU A 114 0.03 -7.74 -6.97
C LEU A 114 -0.28 -8.91 -7.89
N SER A 115 -0.55 -10.07 -7.31
CA SER A 115 -1.05 -11.27 -7.99
C SER A 115 -2.40 -11.69 -7.41
N ALA A 116 -3.37 -11.90 -8.27
CA ALA A 116 -4.68 -12.44 -7.96
C ALA A 116 -4.95 -13.60 -8.94
N PRO A 117 -4.70 -14.86 -8.55
CA PRO A 117 -4.80 -16.03 -9.43
C PRO A 117 -6.15 -16.19 -10.15
N ASP A 118 -7.22 -15.70 -9.54
CA ASP A 118 -8.58 -15.80 -10.07
C ASP A 118 -9.02 -14.55 -10.88
N PHE A 119 -8.12 -13.59 -11.12
CA PHE A 119 -8.38 -12.34 -11.86
C PHE A 119 -7.61 -12.28 -13.17
N GLU A 120 -8.12 -11.54 -14.16
CA GLU A 120 -7.41 -11.28 -15.42
C GLU A 120 -7.23 -9.77 -15.65
N PRO A 121 -5.99 -9.27 -15.79
CA PRO A 121 -4.73 -10.01 -15.71
C PRO A 121 -4.45 -10.51 -14.28
N GLU A 122 -3.86 -11.71 -14.16
CA GLU A 122 -3.49 -12.31 -12.86
C GLU A 122 -2.56 -11.39 -12.08
N GLU A 123 -1.61 -10.76 -12.79
CA GLU A 123 -0.69 -9.79 -12.23
C GLU A 123 -1.05 -8.38 -12.67
N PHE A 124 -1.08 -7.45 -11.71
CA PHE A 124 -1.35 -6.04 -11.98
C PHE A 124 -0.58 -5.15 -11.00
N THR A 125 -0.35 -3.91 -11.40
CA THR A 125 0.31 -2.91 -10.55
C THR A 125 -0.72 -2.01 -9.90
N PHE A 126 -0.77 -2.02 -8.57
CA PHE A 126 -1.50 -1.03 -7.80
C PHE A 126 -0.58 0.15 -7.49
N LYS A 127 -1.01 1.37 -7.86
CA LYS A 127 -0.24 2.60 -7.68
C LYS A 127 -1.00 3.55 -6.76
N ILE A 128 -0.32 4.02 -5.73
CA ILE A 128 -0.89 4.95 -4.77
C ILE A 128 0.08 6.10 -4.48
N GLN A 129 -0.48 7.31 -4.48
CA GLN A 129 0.17 8.49 -3.94
C GLN A 129 -0.38 8.76 -2.53
N PHE A 130 0.46 9.16 -1.58
CA PHE A 130 0.04 9.54 -0.23
C PHE A 130 1.03 10.50 0.42
N LYS A 131 0.60 11.26 1.44
CA LYS A 131 1.51 12.19 2.15
C LYS A 131 2.24 11.53 3.31
N ARG A 132 1.58 10.59 3.99
CA ARG A 132 2.07 9.94 5.20
C ARG A 132 1.54 8.52 5.28
N ALA A 133 2.32 7.62 5.86
CA ALA A 133 1.88 6.28 6.17
C ALA A 133 2.08 5.95 7.66
N GLU A 134 1.23 5.08 8.17
CA GLU A 134 1.41 4.40 9.45
C GLU A 134 1.38 2.89 9.22
N VAL A 135 2.30 2.19 9.88
CA VAL A 135 2.40 0.73 9.79
C VAL A 135 2.22 0.15 11.19
N ASN A 136 1.14 -0.60 11.36
CA ASN A 136 0.87 -1.30 12.61
C ASN A 136 1.54 -2.68 12.59
N ARG A 137 2.37 -2.92 13.60
CA ARG A 137 3.21 -4.12 13.74
C ARG A 137 2.79 -4.90 15.00
N LYS A 138 3.01 -6.22 15.01
CA LYS A 138 2.81 -7.09 16.19
C LYS A 138 4.03 -7.13 17.09
#